data_AF-A0A1I3X3H7-F1
#
_entry.id   AF-A0A1I3X3H7-F1
#
_cell.length_a   1.000
_cell.length_b   1.000
_cell.length_c   1.000
_cell.angle_alpha   90.00
_cell.angle_beta   90.00
_cell.angle_gamma   90.00
#
_symmetry.space_group_name_H-M   'P 1'
#
loop_
_entity.id
_entity.type
_entity.pdbx_description
1 polymer ?
#
loop_
_entity_poly.entity_id
_entity_poly.type
_entity_poly.pdbx_seq_one_letter_code
_entity_poly.pdbx_strand_id
1 'polypeptide(L)'
;MARRATVQRDPRIAGDPEPSAYPEASYDPDLTGAPARGRGAPVRSRWSGGGGRWLIWTGRAVLWALIVVIVVNGVRAPFERFTRQNTAGGSAPVSADSEFPVSRATSFASQFAAVYLNFEAVRSQERAARLAPYLPDGAPPQFGWDGLGRMAAGAVQPYGTEIVDRENAVVTLAFQSGSRRQLLSVPVFHDGETDRFVVSGRPGILPAPTPANLPQVPAGESDEAAETELRTPLADFFKAYAASDNASLQRYAAAGVTLEGFGGAFTFVELKNLDVPLVGGATRDVTATVVWGVPSGASPSAEPTPSDPGDMSGKLEQAYLLTVVKQGDKWFVKDIRGAKRSVG
;
A
#
# COMPACT_ATOMS: atom_id res chain seq x y z
N MET A 1 35.39 -41.94 -37.72
CA MET A 1 36.39 -41.80 -38.79
C MET A 1 36.80 -40.34 -38.88
N ALA A 2 38.09 -40.07 -38.71
CA ALA A 2 38.71 -38.76 -38.76
C ALA A 2 38.83 -38.23 -40.20
N ARG A 3 38.82 -36.90 -40.39
CA ARG A 3 39.75 -36.18 -41.28
C ARG A 3 40.05 -34.77 -40.74
N ARG A 4 41.34 -34.54 -40.49
CA ARG A 4 42.05 -33.25 -40.34
C ARG A 4 42.30 -32.64 -41.74
N ALA A 5 42.59 -31.33 -41.81
CA ALA A 5 43.79 -30.72 -42.45
C ALA A 5 43.55 -29.23 -42.84
N THR A 6 44.30 -28.29 -42.24
CA THR A 6 45.39 -27.42 -42.83
C THR A 6 44.88 -26.09 -43.43
N VAL A 7 45.14 -24.91 -42.85
CA VAL A 7 46.39 -24.10 -42.79
C VAL A 7 46.87 -23.59 -44.15
N GLN A 8 46.76 -22.28 -44.42
CA GLN A 8 47.78 -21.42 -45.06
C GLN A 8 47.30 -19.94 -45.02
N ARG A 9 47.92 -18.99 -44.28
CA ARG A 9 49.21 -18.26 -44.40
C ARG A 9 49.05 -16.88 -45.09
N ASP A 10 49.12 -15.86 -44.24
CA ASP A 10 49.62 -14.48 -44.34
C ASP A 10 50.48 -14.07 -45.57
N PRO A 11 50.55 -12.77 -45.92
CA PRO A 11 51.69 -11.99 -45.40
C PRO A 11 51.47 -10.47 -45.11
N ARG A 12 52.05 -10.02 -43.98
CA ARG A 12 53.00 -8.88 -43.73
C ARG A 12 52.69 -7.52 -44.42
N ILE A 13 52.79 -6.35 -43.75
CA ILE A 13 54.02 -5.70 -43.25
C ILE A 13 53.65 -4.45 -42.38
N ALA A 14 54.34 -4.35 -41.23
CA ALA A 14 54.92 -3.20 -40.49
C ALA A 14 54.21 -1.85 -40.27
N GLY A 15 54.33 -1.37 -39.01
CA GLY A 15 54.82 -0.01 -38.72
C GLY A 15 53.87 0.91 -37.95
N ASP A 16 54.05 1.04 -36.64
CA ASP A 16 53.80 2.31 -35.93
C ASP A 16 54.78 3.38 -36.48
N PRO A 17 54.49 4.71 -36.47
CA PRO A 17 53.93 5.45 -35.32
C PRO A 17 52.91 6.58 -35.64
N GLU A 18 52.28 7.14 -34.60
CA GLU A 18 51.57 8.45 -34.64
C GLU A 18 52.48 9.57 -35.17
N PRO A 19 51.91 10.65 -35.76
CA PRO A 19 51.97 11.92 -35.02
C PRO A 19 50.83 12.96 -35.29
N SER A 20 50.53 13.72 -34.22
CA SER A 20 50.35 15.19 -34.17
C SER A 20 49.19 15.90 -34.88
N ALA A 21 48.36 16.59 -34.08
CA ALA A 21 48.10 18.04 -34.25
C ALA A 21 47.53 18.65 -32.95
N TYR A 22 48.36 19.44 -32.25
CA TYR A 22 47.92 20.54 -31.37
C TYR A 22 47.67 21.80 -32.22
N PRO A 23 47.00 22.82 -31.67
CA PRO A 23 47.70 24.08 -31.38
C PRO A 23 47.53 24.47 -29.90
N GLU A 24 48.62 24.64 -29.15
CA GLU A 24 49.35 25.91 -28.91
C GLU A 24 48.61 26.85 -27.92
N ALA A 25 49.23 27.45 -26.90
CA ALA A 25 50.62 27.45 -26.47
C ALA A 25 50.73 28.01 -25.04
N SER A 26 51.78 27.54 -24.34
CA SER A 26 52.72 28.28 -23.49
C SER A 26 52.21 29.27 -22.43
N TYR A 27 52.58 29.06 -21.16
CA TYR A 27 53.88 29.51 -20.64
C TYR A 27 53.98 29.18 -19.14
N ASP A 28 54.98 28.40 -18.77
CA ASP A 28 55.45 28.23 -17.40
C ASP A 28 56.76 29.05 -17.27
N PRO A 29 57.09 29.55 -16.08
CA PRO A 29 58.32 29.02 -15.52
C PRO A 29 58.23 28.72 -14.02
N ASP A 30 58.58 27.48 -13.73
CA ASP A 30 59.19 27.02 -12.49
C ASP A 30 60.32 27.94 -12.03
N LEU A 31 60.52 28.03 -10.70
CA LEU A 31 61.76 27.64 -10.01
C LEU A 31 61.78 28.14 -8.56
N THR A 32 61.66 27.16 -7.64
CA THR A 32 62.51 26.94 -6.45
C THR A 32 62.84 28.10 -5.49
N GLY A 33 62.51 27.92 -4.20
CA GLY A 33 63.30 28.47 -3.09
C GLY A 33 62.53 28.85 -1.82
N ALA A 34 62.59 28.01 -0.79
CA ALA A 34 62.62 28.49 0.60
C ALA A 34 64.09 28.83 0.94
N PRO A 35 64.45 29.74 1.88
CA PRO A 35 63.77 29.99 3.17
C PRO A 35 63.82 31.44 3.75
N ALA A 36 63.22 31.57 4.95
CA ALA A 36 63.61 32.44 6.09
C ALA A 36 63.30 33.96 6.14
N ARG A 37 62.51 34.30 7.17
CA ARG A 37 62.59 35.44 8.14
C ARG A 37 62.73 36.89 7.62
N GLY A 38 61.78 37.73 8.03
CA GLY A 38 62.09 39.11 8.43
C GLY A 38 61.04 40.19 8.16
N ARG A 39 60.24 40.51 9.20
CA ARG A 39 59.86 41.86 9.66
C ARG A 39 59.49 42.95 8.63
N GLY A 40 58.22 43.35 8.63
CA GLY A 40 57.80 44.67 8.14
C GLY A 40 56.29 44.78 7.85
N ALA A 41 55.51 45.28 8.80
CA ALA A 41 54.21 45.93 8.51
C ALA A 41 54.47 47.33 7.90
N PRO A 42 53.47 48.15 7.45
CA PRO A 42 52.01 47.96 7.44
C PRO A 42 51.30 48.46 6.15
N VAL A 43 50.13 47.92 5.76
CA VAL A 43 49.11 48.74 5.05
C VAL A 43 47.70 48.28 5.40
N ARG A 44 46.86 49.26 5.73
CA ARG A 44 45.44 49.16 6.07
C ARG A 44 44.59 48.87 4.83
N SER A 45 43.71 47.88 4.94
CA SER A 45 42.41 47.76 4.29
C SER A 45 41.79 46.46 4.84
N ARG A 46 40.49 46.25 5.05
CA ARG A 46 39.25 47.03 5.07
C ARG A 46 38.23 46.00 5.55
N TRP A 47 37.31 46.39 6.43
CA TRP A 47 36.18 45.58 6.90
C TRP A 47 35.53 44.73 5.80
N SER A 48 35.22 43.46 6.08
CA SER A 48 33.88 42.89 5.84
C SER A 48 33.68 41.53 6.53
N GLY A 49 32.54 41.38 7.22
CA GLY A 49 31.72 40.18 7.08
C GLY A 49 31.99 38.96 7.95
N GLY A 50 32.27 39.12 9.25
CA GLY A 50 32.10 38.03 10.20
C GLY A 50 30.62 37.80 10.53
N GLY A 51 29.94 36.89 9.81
CA GLY A 51 28.54 36.58 10.10
C GLY A 51 27.89 35.67 9.06
N GLY A 52 28.20 34.37 9.09
CA GLY A 52 27.58 33.44 8.13
C GLY A 52 27.63 31.95 8.47
N ARG A 53 28.26 31.54 9.57
CA ARG A 53 28.43 30.12 9.91
C ARG A 53 27.58 29.65 11.11
N TRP A 54 26.95 30.57 11.84
CA TRP A 54 26.09 30.24 12.98
C TRP A 54 24.66 29.90 12.55
N LEU A 55 24.14 30.51 11.48
CA LEU A 55 22.82 30.20 10.91
C LEU A 55 22.72 28.75 10.37
N ILE A 56 23.83 28.18 9.89
CA ILE A 56 23.85 26.80 9.39
C ILE A 56 23.74 25.82 10.57
N TRP A 57 24.27 26.17 11.73
CA TRP A 57 24.23 25.34 12.94
C TRP A 57 22.84 25.33 13.58
N THR A 58 22.19 26.50 13.67
CA THR A 58 20.80 26.57 14.14
C THR A 58 19.84 25.92 13.15
N GLY A 59 20.06 26.10 11.84
CA GLY A 59 19.26 25.43 10.79
C GLY A 59 19.32 23.91 10.85
N ARG A 60 20.51 23.32 11.11
CA ARG A 60 20.64 21.85 11.27
C ARG A 60 20.06 21.35 12.58
N ALA A 61 20.16 22.10 13.68
CA ALA A 61 19.52 21.74 14.95
C ALA A 61 17.99 21.73 14.83
N VAL A 62 17.41 22.71 14.13
CA VAL A 62 15.97 22.74 13.83
C VAL A 62 15.57 21.63 12.87
N LEU A 63 16.38 21.33 11.85
CA LEU A 63 16.14 20.21 10.94
C LEU A 63 16.18 18.86 11.68
N TRP A 64 17.16 18.65 12.56
CA TRP A 64 17.25 17.45 13.39
C TRP A 64 16.10 17.37 14.39
N ALA A 65 15.68 18.48 15.01
CA ALA A 65 14.51 18.52 15.87
C ALA A 65 13.22 18.21 15.10
N LEU A 66 13.08 18.71 13.87
CA LEU A 66 11.95 18.43 12.99
C LEU A 66 11.92 16.95 12.57
N ILE A 67 13.08 16.37 12.22
CA ILE A 67 13.21 14.94 11.91
C ILE A 67 12.84 14.10 13.14
N VAL A 68 13.31 14.45 14.34
CA VAL A 68 12.96 13.75 15.58
C VAL A 68 11.46 13.86 15.88
N VAL A 69 10.84 15.03 15.68
CA VAL A 69 9.38 15.21 15.85
C VAL A 69 8.60 14.40 14.81
N ILE A 70 9.05 14.32 13.56
CA ILE A 70 8.41 13.51 12.51
C ILE A 70 8.57 12.01 12.80
N VAL A 71 9.70 11.57 13.35
CA VAL A 71 9.90 10.17 13.74
C VAL A 71 9.11 9.81 15.00
N VAL A 72 8.94 10.74 15.94
CA VAL A 72 8.16 10.50 17.17
C VAL A 72 6.65 10.61 16.94
N ASN A 73 6.17 11.51 16.06
CA ASN A 73 4.76 11.59 15.66
C ASN A 73 4.37 10.67 14.50
N GLY A 74 5.33 10.24 13.67
CA GLY A 74 5.10 9.37 12.51
C GLY A 74 4.90 7.89 12.83
N VAL A 75 5.06 7.49 14.09
CA VAL A 75 4.89 6.10 14.55
C VAL A 75 3.55 5.88 15.28
N ARG A 76 2.68 6.91 15.37
CA ARG A 76 1.37 6.77 16.05
C ARG A 76 0.14 6.58 15.14
N ALA A 77 0.28 6.42 13.83
CA ALA A 77 -0.86 6.42 12.91
C ALA A 77 -1.22 5.12 12.16
N PRO A 78 -0.53 3.96 12.31
CA PRO A 78 -1.13 2.69 11.87
C PRO A 78 -1.30 1.62 12.96
N PHE A 79 -1.00 1.90 14.23
CA PHE A 79 -1.11 0.89 15.30
C PHE A 79 -2.48 0.83 16.02
N GLU A 80 -3.41 1.75 15.76
CA GLU A 80 -4.75 1.72 16.36
C GLU A 80 -5.81 0.97 15.51
N ARG A 81 -5.43 0.46 14.33
CA ARG A 81 -6.35 -0.34 13.48
C ARG A 81 -6.35 -1.84 13.79
N PHE A 82 -5.48 -2.31 14.69
CA PHE A 82 -5.42 -3.71 15.10
C PHE A 82 -6.20 -4.04 16.38
N THR A 83 -6.80 -3.05 17.06
CA THR A 83 -7.57 -3.28 18.31
C THR A 83 -9.08 -3.05 18.16
N ARG A 84 -9.60 -2.73 16.97
CA ARG A 84 -11.06 -2.72 16.73
C ARG A 84 -11.51 -4.10 16.27
N GLN A 85 -12.12 -4.79 17.23
CA GLN A 85 -12.87 -6.05 17.10
C GLN A 85 -13.66 -6.10 15.79
N ASN A 86 -13.35 -7.09 14.94
CA ASN A 86 -14.24 -7.54 13.89
C ASN A 86 -15.00 -8.77 14.41
N THR A 87 -16.12 -8.52 15.07
CA THR A 87 -17.24 -9.46 15.24
C THR A 87 -18.16 -9.18 14.04
N ALA A 88 -18.64 -10.10 13.19
CA ALA A 88 -18.97 -11.50 13.35
C ALA A 88 -19.04 -12.20 11.97
N GLY A 89 -18.97 -13.54 11.95
CA GLY A 89 -19.39 -14.34 10.80
C GLY A 89 -19.03 -15.83 10.87
N GLY A 90 -19.52 -16.55 11.89
CA GLY A 90 -19.50 -18.02 11.94
C GLY A 90 -19.00 -18.61 13.25
N SER A 91 -19.84 -18.60 14.30
CA SER A 91 -19.58 -19.34 15.53
C SER A 91 -19.85 -20.84 15.31
N ALA A 92 -18.83 -21.67 15.39
CA ALA A 92 -18.96 -23.05 15.83
C ALA A 92 -18.63 -23.11 17.34
N PRO A 93 -19.34 -23.92 18.14
CA PRO A 93 -19.15 -23.96 19.59
C PRO A 93 -17.79 -24.55 19.95
N VAL A 94 -17.16 -23.97 20.97
CA VAL A 94 -15.85 -24.30 21.52
C VAL A 94 -15.83 -25.72 22.09
N SER A 95 -14.76 -26.46 21.86
CA SER A 95 -14.32 -27.55 22.74
C SER A 95 -12.90 -27.22 23.19
N ALA A 96 -12.73 -26.96 24.49
CA ALA A 96 -11.44 -26.71 25.11
C ALA A 96 -10.70 -28.04 25.31
N ASP A 97 -9.80 -28.36 24.39
CA ASP A 97 -8.67 -29.28 24.55
C ASP A 97 -7.54 -28.83 23.59
N SER A 98 -6.72 -27.87 24.06
CA SER A 98 -5.52 -27.31 23.40
C SER A 98 -5.53 -27.33 21.86
N GLU A 99 -6.35 -26.48 21.25
CA GLU A 99 -6.34 -26.26 19.81
C GLU A 99 -5.10 -25.47 19.39
N PHE A 100 -4.57 -25.74 18.19
CA PHE A 100 -3.42 -25.03 17.63
C PHE A 100 -3.68 -23.51 17.62
N PRO A 101 -2.74 -22.66 18.09
CA PRO A 101 -2.95 -21.21 18.25
C PRO A 101 -2.91 -20.42 16.93
N VAL A 102 -3.98 -20.52 16.13
CA VAL A 102 -4.10 -19.98 14.76
C VAL A 102 -3.71 -18.51 14.63
N SER A 103 -4.23 -17.62 15.49
CA SER A 103 -3.96 -16.18 15.37
C SER A 103 -2.47 -15.85 15.54
N ARG A 104 -1.80 -16.50 16.50
CA ARG A 104 -0.37 -16.28 16.76
C ARG A 104 0.48 -16.88 15.66
N ALA A 105 0.14 -18.09 15.18
CA ALA A 105 0.81 -18.71 14.04
C ALA A 105 0.68 -17.86 12.77
N THR A 106 -0.48 -17.26 12.54
CA THR A 106 -0.72 -16.35 11.40
C THR A 106 0.16 -15.12 11.47
N SER A 107 0.26 -14.49 12.65
CA SER A 107 1.14 -13.34 12.85
C SER A 107 2.62 -13.73 12.68
N PHE A 108 3.04 -14.86 13.23
CA PHE A 108 4.40 -15.39 13.08
C PHE A 108 4.75 -15.63 11.60
N ALA A 109 3.89 -16.35 10.87
CA ALA A 109 4.08 -16.63 9.45
C ALA A 109 4.09 -15.35 8.60
N SER A 110 3.27 -14.34 8.93
CA SER A 110 3.25 -13.06 8.22
C SER A 110 4.58 -12.31 8.37
N GLN A 111 5.17 -12.31 9.56
CA GLN A 111 6.48 -11.69 9.80
C GLN A 111 7.60 -12.45 9.09
N PHE A 112 7.59 -13.78 9.16
CA PHE A 112 8.49 -14.63 8.40
C PHE A 112 8.41 -14.32 6.89
N ALA A 113 7.20 -14.28 6.34
CA ALA A 113 6.97 -14.05 4.91
C ALA A 113 7.44 -12.67 4.45
N ALA A 114 7.27 -11.63 5.28
CA ALA A 114 7.78 -10.30 4.99
C ALA A 114 9.31 -10.28 4.81
N VAL A 115 10.05 -11.12 5.54
CA VAL A 115 11.51 -11.27 5.37
C VAL A 115 11.84 -12.23 4.22
N TYR A 116 11.15 -13.36 4.13
CA TYR A 116 11.41 -14.41 3.15
C TYR A 116 11.20 -13.95 1.70
N LEU A 117 10.12 -13.19 1.44
CA LEU A 117 9.71 -12.74 0.11
C LEU A 117 10.41 -11.45 -0.36
N ASN A 118 11.14 -10.77 0.52
CA ASN A 118 11.89 -9.57 0.18
C ASN A 118 13.39 -9.89 0.14
N PHE A 119 13.85 -10.31 -1.03
CA PHE A 119 15.23 -10.72 -1.28
C PHE A 119 15.96 -9.72 -2.17
N GLU A 120 17.19 -9.41 -1.79
CA GLU A 120 18.17 -8.71 -2.63
C GLU A 120 19.53 -9.37 -2.44
N ALA A 121 20.19 -9.77 -3.53
CA ALA A 121 21.48 -10.46 -3.48
C ALA A 121 22.53 -9.71 -2.63
N VAL A 122 22.59 -8.38 -2.80
CA VAL A 122 23.50 -7.47 -2.07
C VAL A 122 23.24 -7.40 -0.57
N ARG A 123 22.04 -7.75 -0.10
CA ARG A 123 21.64 -7.73 1.32
C ARG A 123 21.32 -9.13 1.86
N SER A 124 21.80 -10.16 1.19
CA SER A 124 21.49 -11.57 1.51
C SER A 124 21.90 -11.98 2.93
N GLN A 125 23.00 -11.45 3.46
CA GLN A 125 23.43 -11.71 4.85
C GLN A 125 22.55 -11.01 5.88
N GLU A 126 22.21 -9.72 5.67
CA GLU A 126 21.30 -8.99 6.56
C GLU A 126 19.93 -9.66 6.63
N ARG A 127 19.42 -10.12 5.48
CA ARG A 127 18.16 -10.86 5.41
C ARG A 127 18.25 -12.19 6.17
N ALA A 128 19.33 -12.96 5.98
CA ALA A 128 19.53 -14.22 6.70
C ALA A 128 19.52 -14.03 8.23
N ALA A 129 20.16 -12.97 8.73
CA ALA A 129 20.13 -12.64 10.16
C ALA A 129 18.70 -12.32 10.66
N ARG A 130 17.90 -11.62 9.85
CA ARG A 130 16.48 -11.36 10.16
C ARG A 130 15.59 -12.60 10.05
N LEU A 131 15.99 -13.57 9.22
CA LEU A 131 15.24 -14.80 9.00
C LEU A 131 15.51 -15.84 10.10
N ALA A 132 16.72 -15.84 10.66
CA ALA A 132 17.17 -16.81 11.66
C ALA A 132 16.17 -17.06 12.83
N PRO A 133 15.50 -16.05 13.42
CA PRO A 133 14.57 -16.28 14.53
C PRO A 133 13.33 -17.12 14.17
N TYR A 134 13.05 -17.30 12.88
CA TYR A 134 11.89 -18.07 12.40
C TYR A 134 12.25 -19.50 12.00
N LEU A 135 13.55 -19.81 11.92
CA LEU A 135 14.05 -21.07 11.37
C LEU A 135 14.43 -22.04 12.49
N PRO A 136 14.32 -23.36 12.25
CA PRO A 136 14.82 -24.35 13.19
C PRO A 136 16.35 -24.33 13.21
N ASP A 137 16.93 -24.80 14.32
CA ASP A 137 18.37 -24.92 14.46
C ASP A 137 18.97 -25.77 13.32
N GLY A 138 20.08 -25.30 12.76
CA GLY A 138 20.75 -25.96 11.63
C GLY A 138 20.10 -25.73 10.26
N ALA A 139 19.01 -24.96 10.15
CA ALA A 139 18.46 -24.59 8.86
C ALA A 139 19.44 -23.74 8.02
N PRO A 140 19.50 -23.92 6.69
CA PRO A 140 20.34 -23.07 5.83
C PRO A 140 19.91 -21.60 5.93
N PRO A 141 20.85 -20.65 6.06
CA PRO A 141 20.55 -19.24 6.34
C PRO A 141 19.76 -18.53 5.23
N GLN A 142 19.86 -19.02 3.99
CA GLN A 142 19.13 -18.49 2.85
C GLN A 142 17.77 -19.17 2.61
N PHE A 143 17.51 -20.26 3.34
CA PHE A 143 16.26 -21.02 3.39
C PHE A 143 15.58 -21.27 2.03
N GLY A 144 16.36 -21.63 1.01
CA GLY A 144 15.86 -21.94 -0.34
C GLY A 144 16.23 -20.93 -1.42
N TRP A 145 16.75 -19.75 -1.04
CA TRP A 145 17.36 -18.81 -1.98
C TRP A 145 18.80 -19.22 -2.32
N ASP A 146 19.16 -19.08 -3.59
CA ASP A 146 20.52 -19.36 -4.09
C ASP A 146 21.50 -18.17 -3.92
N GLY A 147 20.98 -17.02 -3.46
CA GLY A 147 21.77 -15.80 -3.28
C GLY A 147 21.73 -14.85 -4.47
N LEU A 148 20.99 -15.18 -5.55
CA LEU A 148 20.97 -14.42 -6.80
C LEU A 148 19.65 -13.68 -7.03
N GLY A 149 19.74 -12.57 -7.75
CA GLY A 149 18.57 -11.80 -8.18
C GLY A 149 17.93 -10.95 -7.07
N ARG A 150 16.64 -10.67 -7.26
CA ARG A 150 15.83 -9.85 -6.37
C ARG A 150 14.37 -10.30 -6.39
N MET A 151 13.70 -10.16 -5.26
CA MET A 151 12.26 -10.28 -5.14
C MET A 151 11.77 -9.24 -4.14
N ALA A 152 10.68 -8.57 -4.50
CA ALA A 152 9.97 -7.67 -3.61
C ALA A 152 8.51 -8.10 -3.56
N ALA A 153 8.01 -8.33 -2.36
CA ALA A 153 6.60 -8.54 -2.11
C ALA A 153 6.02 -7.31 -1.42
N GLY A 154 4.91 -6.80 -1.96
CA GLY A 154 4.11 -5.74 -1.37
C GLY A 154 3.25 -6.26 -0.23
N ALA A 155 1.97 -5.90 -0.21
CA ALA A 155 1.03 -6.29 0.85
C ALA A 155 0.99 -7.83 1.04
N VAL A 156 1.61 -8.30 2.13
CA VAL A 156 1.48 -9.69 2.62
C VAL A 156 0.29 -9.72 3.57
N GLN A 157 -0.69 -10.58 3.30
CA GLN A 157 -1.93 -10.65 4.06
C GLN A 157 -2.29 -12.12 4.36
N PRO A 158 -2.86 -12.41 5.54
CA PRO A 158 -3.42 -13.73 5.82
C PRO A 158 -4.46 -14.14 4.78
N TYR A 159 -4.35 -15.38 4.30
CA TYR A 159 -5.33 -15.98 3.38
C TYR A 159 -6.13 -17.10 4.05
N GLY A 160 -5.46 -18.01 4.75
CA GLY A 160 -6.09 -19.11 5.47
C GLY A 160 -5.09 -19.90 6.28
N THR A 161 -5.57 -20.77 7.17
CA THR A 161 -4.73 -21.71 7.95
C THR A 161 -5.37 -23.08 7.90
N GLU A 162 -4.58 -24.09 7.56
CA GLU A 162 -4.96 -25.49 7.63
C GLU A 162 -4.29 -26.10 8.86
N ILE A 163 -5.08 -26.51 9.85
CA ILE A 163 -4.58 -27.18 11.05
C ILE A 163 -4.37 -28.65 10.70
N VAL A 164 -3.14 -29.13 10.82
CA VAL A 164 -2.79 -30.53 10.58
C VAL A 164 -3.01 -31.33 11.86
N ASP A 165 -2.49 -30.82 12.98
CA ASP A 165 -2.65 -31.38 14.32
C ASP A 165 -2.47 -30.29 15.39
N ARG A 166 -2.25 -30.67 16.67
CA ARG A 166 -2.13 -29.73 17.79
C ARG A 166 -0.89 -28.83 17.72
N GLU A 167 0.16 -29.30 17.06
CA GLU A 167 1.46 -28.61 16.99
C GLU A 167 1.75 -28.11 15.58
N ASN A 168 1.10 -28.65 14.55
CA ASN A 168 1.39 -28.36 13.15
C ASN A 168 0.23 -27.69 12.42
N ALA A 169 0.54 -26.64 11.67
CA ALA A 169 -0.39 -26.04 10.72
C ALA A 169 0.34 -25.53 9.47
N VAL A 170 -0.40 -25.36 8.38
CA VAL A 170 0.06 -24.68 7.18
C VAL A 170 -0.67 -23.33 7.07
N VAL A 171 0.08 -22.25 7.27
CA VAL A 171 -0.45 -20.90 7.11
C VAL A 171 -0.26 -20.45 5.67
N THR A 172 -1.35 -20.06 5.02
CA THR A 172 -1.33 -19.52 3.66
C THR A 172 -1.49 -18.00 3.70
N LEU A 173 -0.60 -17.31 2.99
CA LEU A 173 -0.54 -15.85 2.92
C LEU A 173 -0.66 -15.39 1.47
N ALA A 174 -1.51 -14.41 1.20
CA ALA A 174 -1.57 -13.74 -0.09
C ALA A 174 -0.51 -12.64 -0.16
N PHE A 175 0.19 -12.54 -1.28
CA PHE A 175 1.14 -11.46 -1.52
C PHE A 175 1.07 -10.99 -2.98
N GLN A 176 1.59 -9.79 -3.23
CA GLN A 176 1.73 -9.22 -4.56
C GLN A 176 3.21 -8.99 -4.87
N SER A 177 3.68 -9.49 -6.01
CA SER A 177 5.02 -9.18 -6.54
C SER A 177 4.87 -8.67 -7.97
N GLY A 178 5.28 -7.42 -8.20
CA GLY A 178 4.96 -6.70 -9.43
C GLY A 178 3.45 -6.67 -9.70
N SER A 179 3.04 -7.12 -10.88
CA SER A 179 1.63 -7.20 -11.28
C SER A 179 0.92 -8.50 -10.89
N ARG A 180 1.62 -9.46 -10.26
CA ARG A 180 1.08 -10.79 -9.98
C ARG A 180 0.69 -10.93 -8.51
N ARG A 181 -0.54 -11.37 -8.27
CA ARG A 181 -0.98 -11.90 -6.97
C ARG A 181 -0.64 -13.38 -6.91
N GLN A 182 -0.11 -13.82 -5.77
CA GLN A 182 0.29 -15.20 -5.51
C GLN A 182 0.00 -15.54 -4.05
N LEU A 183 0.09 -16.82 -3.71
CA LEU A 183 0.02 -17.29 -2.33
C LEU A 183 1.37 -17.87 -1.90
N LEU A 184 1.66 -17.80 -0.61
CA LEU A 184 2.78 -18.48 0.04
C LEU A 184 2.21 -19.41 1.12
N SER A 185 2.46 -20.70 1.00
CA SER A 185 2.16 -21.68 2.05
C SER A 185 3.38 -21.84 2.96
N VAL A 186 3.20 -21.62 4.27
CA VAL A 186 4.25 -21.67 5.29
C VAL A 186 3.89 -22.77 6.30
N PRO A 187 4.62 -23.90 6.33
CA PRO A 187 4.50 -24.89 7.38
C PRO A 187 5.00 -24.31 8.70
N VAL A 188 4.19 -24.37 9.75
CA VAL A 188 4.49 -23.83 11.08
C VAL A 188 4.33 -24.94 12.12
N PHE A 189 5.31 -25.06 13.00
CA PHE A 189 5.26 -25.87 14.21
C PHE A 189 5.14 -24.96 15.44
N HIS A 190 4.31 -25.36 16.40
CA HIS A 190 4.12 -24.73 17.70
C HIS A 190 4.60 -25.70 18.78
N ASP A 191 5.59 -25.26 19.55
CA ASP A 191 6.04 -25.97 20.75
C ASP A 191 5.14 -25.55 21.92
N GLY A 192 4.30 -26.47 22.39
CA GLY A 192 3.40 -26.24 23.52
C GLY A 192 4.10 -26.03 24.86
N GLU A 193 5.34 -26.50 25.03
CA GLU A 193 6.09 -26.37 26.28
C GLU A 193 6.75 -24.99 26.41
N THR A 194 7.38 -24.53 25.33
CA THR A 194 8.06 -23.22 25.30
C THR A 194 7.18 -22.09 24.79
N ASP A 195 6.01 -22.43 24.26
CA ASP A 195 5.03 -21.53 23.64
C ASP A 195 5.64 -20.72 22.46
N ARG A 196 6.47 -21.38 21.66
CA ARG A 196 7.20 -20.78 20.53
C ARG A 196 6.78 -21.37 19.19
N PHE A 197 7.02 -20.62 18.13
CA PHE A 197 6.78 -21.06 16.76
C PHE A 197 8.08 -21.17 15.98
N VAL A 198 8.10 -22.11 15.04
CA VAL A 198 9.18 -22.25 14.06
C VAL A 198 8.59 -22.64 12.71
N VAL A 199 9.25 -22.25 11.63
CA VAL A 199 8.90 -22.73 10.29
C VAL A 199 9.41 -24.16 10.12
N SER A 200 8.49 -25.12 10.09
CA SER A 200 8.82 -26.55 10.13
C SER A 200 9.27 -27.13 8.79
N GLY A 201 9.10 -26.38 7.69
CA GLY A 201 9.43 -26.85 6.35
C GLY A 201 9.60 -25.74 5.32
N ARG A 202 10.02 -26.10 4.11
CA ARG A 202 10.19 -25.13 3.01
C ARG A 202 8.85 -24.53 2.59
N PRO A 203 8.73 -23.21 2.49
CA PRO A 203 7.53 -22.58 1.97
C PRO A 203 7.32 -22.87 0.48
N GLY A 204 6.06 -22.87 0.05
CA GLY A 204 5.66 -23.06 -1.34
C GLY A 204 4.97 -21.81 -1.89
N ILE A 205 5.38 -21.35 -3.08
CA ILE A 205 4.64 -20.31 -3.81
C ILE A 205 3.57 -21.00 -4.68
N LEU A 206 2.32 -20.57 -4.53
CA LEU A 206 1.17 -21.10 -5.25
C LEU A 206 0.55 -19.99 -6.12
N PRO A 207 -0.18 -20.33 -7.20
CA PRO A 207 -0.92 -19.35 -7.98
C PRO A 207 -2.01 -18.67 -7.14
N ALA A 208 -2.45 -17.47 -7.56
CA ALA A 208 -3.60 -16.84 -6.95
C ALA A 208 -4.87 -17.70 -7.13
N PRO A 209 -5.80 -17.68 -6.15
CA PRO A 209 -7.11 -18.31 -6.29
C PRO A 209 -7.86 -17.77 -7.50
N THR A 210 -8.55 -18.64 -8.22
CA THR A 210 -9.50 -18.21 -9.25
C THR A 210 -10.69 -17.50 -8.61
N PRO A 211 -11.21 -16.42 -9.23
CA PRO A 211 -12.44 -15.80 -8.77
C PRO A 211 -13.58 -16.82 -8.65
N ALA A 212 -14.39 -16.68 -7.60
CA ALA A 212 -15.60 -17.48 -7.48
C ALA A 212 -16.61 -17.11 -8.55
N ASN A 213 -17.42 -18.08 -9.00
CA ASN A 213 -18.57 -17.78 -9.83
C ASN A 213 -19.64 -17.09 -8.98
N LEU A 214 -20.20 -15.98 -9.46
CA LEU A 214 -21.30 -15.28 -8.80
C LEU A 214 -22.62 -15.69 -9.47
N PRO A 215 -23.49 -16.46 -8.79
CA PRO A 215 -24.78 -16.86 -9.37
C PRO A 215 -25.65 -15.64 -9.64
N GLN A 216 -26.18 -15.55 -10.86
CA GLN A 216 -27.16 -14.54 -11.26
C GLN A 216 -28.47 -14.78 -10.51
N VAL A 217 -29.05 -13.73 -9.95
CA VAL A 217 -30.38 -13.76 -9.32
C VAL A 217 -31.30 -12.94 -10.22
N PRO A 218 -32.48 -13.45 -10.60
CA PRO A 218 -33.43 -12.69 -11.42
C PRO A 218 -33.77 -11.35 -10.78
N ALA A 219 -33.89 -10.31 -11.59
CA ALA A 219 -34.42 -9.03 -11.14
C ALA A 219 -35.85 -9.23 -10.61
N GLY A 220 -36.13 -8.67 -9.44
CA GLY A 220 -37.50 -8.60 -8.93
C GLY A 220 -38.32 -7.57 -9.69
N GLU A 221 -39.63 -7.51 -9.41
CA GLU A 221 -40.48 -6.42 -9.91
C GLU A 221 -40.16 -5.11 -9.18
N SER A 222 -40.07 -4.01 -9.94
CA SER A 222 -39.78 -2.66 -9.43
C SER A 222 -41.04 -1.78 -9.44
N ASP A 223 -41.12 -0.84 -8.49
CA ASP A 223 -42.19 0.16 -8.37
C ASP A 223 -41.72 1.49 -8.98
N GLU A 224 -42.03 1.71 -10.26
CA GLU A 224 -41.64 2.91 -11.01
C GLU A 224 -42.22 4.21 -10.42
N ALA A 225 -43.40 4.15 -9.80
CA ALA A 225 -44.04 5.31 -9.19
C ALA A 225 -43.26 5.75 -7.95
N ALA A 226 -42.89 4.80 -7.11
CA ALA A 226 -42.06 5.08 -5.94
C ALA A 226 -40.62 5.44 -6.30
N GLU A 227 -40.05 4.88 -7.37
CA GLU A 227 -38.75 5.31 -7.90
C GLU A 227 -38.79 6.81 -8.26
N THR A 228 -39.83 7.23 -8.99
CA THR A 228 -40.01 8.63 -9.38
C THR A 228 -40.19 9.54 -8.16
N GLU A 229 -40.96 9.10 -7.15
CA GLU A 229 -41.16 9.84 -5.89
C GLU A 229 -39.85 9.99 -5.09
N LEU A 230 -38.99 8.96 -5.09
CA LEU A 230 -37.76 8.91 -4.30
C LEU A 230 -36.54 9.53 -4.99
N ARG A 231 -36.55 9.68 -6.31
CA ARG A 231 -35.36 10.11 -7.08
C ARG A 231 -34.78 11.44 -6.62
N THR A 232 -35.61 12.47 -6.53
CA THR A 232 -35.17 13.81 -6.10
C THR A 232 -34.78 13.85 -4.61
N PRO A 233 -35.61 13.35 -3.67
CA PRO A 233 -35.23 13.28 -2.25
C PRO A 233 -33.91 12.55 -2.00
N LEU A 234 -33.66 11.43 -2.70
CA LEU A 234 -32.43 10.67 -2.53
C LEU A 234 -31.22 11.37 -3.15
N ALA A 235 -31.38 12.04 -4.30
CA ALA A 235 -30.31 12.85 -4.86
C ALA A 235 -29.88 13.98 -3.91
N ASP A 236 -30.83 14.65 -3.26
CA ASP A 236 -30.52 15.70 -2.29
C ASP A 236 -29.94 15.14 -0.98
N PHE A 237 -30.43 13.99 -0.52
CA PHE A 237 -29.80 13.25 0.57
C PHE A 237 -28.33 12.95 0.26
N PHE A 238 -28.00 12.44 -0.93
CA PHE A 238 -26.62 12.11 -1.29
C PHE A 238 -25.73 13.35 -1.45
N LYS A 239 -26.26 14.50 -1.86
CA LYS A 239 -25.55 15.79 -1.79
C LYS A 239 -25.19 16.15 -0.34
N ALA A 240 -26.15 16.04 0.58
CA ALA A 240 -25.91 16.26 1.99
C ALA A 240 -24.95 15.23 2.60
N TYR A 241 -25.04 13.97 2.15
CA TYR A 241 -24.18 12.86 2.57
C TYR A 241 -22.71 13.08 2.15
N ALA A 242 -22.47 13.58 0.94
CA ALA A 242 -21.13 13.96 0.49
C ALA A 242 -20.54 15.11 1.32
N ALA A 243 -21.31 16.18 1.53
CA ALA A 243 -20.84 17.37 2.24
C ALA A 243 -20.64 17.17 3.75
N SER A 244 -21.39 16.26 4.38
CA SER A 244 -21.54 16.14 5.85
C SER A 244 -21.95 17.43 6.55
N ASP A 245 -22.84 18.21 5.93
CA ASP A 245 -23.60 19.18 6.69
C ASP A 245 -24.61 18.42 7.57
N ASN A 246 -24.21 18.09 8.80
CA ASN A 246 -24.99 17.29 9.74
C ASN A 246 -26.43 17.83 9.92
N ALA A 247 -26.62 19.15 9.88
CA ALA A 247 -27.93 19.76 10.01
C ALA A 247 -28.82 19.53 8.77
N SER A 248 -28.21 19.47 7.58
CA SER A 248 -28.92 19.13 6.34
C SER A 248 -29.15 17.62 6.21
N LEU A 249 -28.16 16.79 6.56
CA LEU A 249 -28.27 15.34 6.51
C LEU A 249 -29.35 14.82 7.47
N GLN A 250 -29.46 15.41 8.66
CA GLN A 250 -30.49 15.06 9.64
C GLN A 250 -31.92 15.32 9.16
N ARG A 251 -32.13 16.20 8.16
CA ARG A 251 -33.47 16.46 7.58
C ARG A 251 -33.97 15.31 6.73
N TYR A 252 -33.05 14.49 6.22
CA TYR A 252 -33.35 13.32 5.41
C TYR A 252 -33.31 12.03 6.25
N ALA A 253 -32.76 12.08 7.46
CA ALA A 253 -32.74 10.96 8.38
C ALA A 253 -34.11 10.76 9.05
N ALA A 254 -34.49 9.51 9.30
CA ALA A 254 -35.67 9.20 10.09
C ALA A 254 -35.51 9.71 11.53
N ALA A 255 -36.62 9.98 12.21
CA ALA A 255 -36.61 10.47 13.60
C ALA A 255 -35.77 9.55 14.52
N GLY A 256 -34.85 10.15 15.27
CA GLY A 256 -33.95 9.42 16.19
C GLY A 256 -32.78 8.69 15.53
N VAL A 257 -32.62 8.78 14.20
CA VAL A 257 -31.48 8.22 13.46
C VAL A 257 -30.44 9.30 13.23
N THR A 258 -29.17 9.00 13.49
CA THR A 258 -28.04 9.83 13.11
C THR A 258 -27.24 9.12 12.03
N LEU A 259 -27.00 9.79 10.92
CA LEU A 259 -26.23 9.28 9.80
C LEU A 259 -24.93 10.06 9.69
N GLU A 260 -23.81 9.35 9.48
CA GLU A 260 -22.50 9.95 9.23
C GLU A 260 -22.23 10.00 7.73
N GLY A 261 -21.98 11.21 7.22
CA GLY A 261 -21.58 11.43 5.82
C GLY A 261 -20.06 11.43 5.61
N PHE A 262 -19.62 11.79 4.40
CA PHE A 262 -18.22 11.73 3.98
C PHE A 262 -17.31 12.91 4.37
N GLY A 263 -17.82 13.98 4.97
CA GLY A 263 -16.98 15.07 5.46
C GLY A 263 -16.44 15.97 4.36
N GLY A 264 -17.07 15.99 3.18
CA GLY A 264 -16.56 16.68 1.99
C GLY A 264 -15.43 15.92 1.27
N ALA A 265 -15.12 14.68 1.67
CA ALA A 265 -14.10 13.86 0.99
C ALA A 265 -14.50 13.47 -0.45
N PHE A 266 -15.80 13.51 -0.75
CA PHE A 266 -16.35 13.27 -2.07
C PHE A 266 -17.35 14.37 -2.43
N THR A 267 -17.58 14.58 -3.73
CA THR A 267 -18.66 15.44 -4.24
C THR A 267 -19.74 14.58 -4.88
N PHE A 268 -21.01 14.91 -4.63
CA PHE A 268 -22.10 14.26 -5.36
C PHE A 268 -22.09 14.72 -6.82
N VAL A 269 -22.01 13.79 -7.76
CA VAL A 269 -22.13 14.07 -9.20
C VAL A 269 -23.52 13.73 -9.68
N GLU A 270 -23.98 12.49 -9.44
CA GLU A 270 -25.24 12.00 -9.99
C GLU A 270 -25.80 10.79 -9.22
N LEU A 271 -27.13 10.69 -9.17
CA LEU A 271 -27.85 9.46 -8.86
C LEU A 271 -28.17 8.76 -10.19
N LYS A 272 -27.33 7.79 -10.57
CA LYS A 272 -27.35 7.13 -11.87
C LYS A 272 -28.55 6.18 -12.01
N ASN A 273 -28.68 5.26 -11.05
CA ASN A 273 -29.78 4.28 -11.01
C ASN A 273 -30.45 4.29 -9.64
N LEU A 274 -31.74 3.99 -9.64
CA LEU A 274 -32.54 3.79 -8.44
C LEU A 274 -33.49 2.61 -8.69
N ASP A 275 -33.43 1.59 -7.85
CA ASP A 275 -34.33 0.45 -7.90
C ASP A 275 -35.11 0.35 -6.60
N VAL A 276 -36.44 0.45 -6.71
CA VAL A 276 -37.37 0.33 -5.60
C VAL A 276 -38.17 -0.95 -5.82
N PRO A 277 -37.97 -2.01 -5.02
CA PRO A 277 -38.77 -3.22 -5.14
C PRO A 277 -40.26 -2.94 -4.96
N LEU A 278 -41.11 -3.60 -5.75
CA LEU A 278 -42.57 -3.51 -5.64
C LEU A 278 -43.08 -3.99 -4.28
N VAL A 279 -42.35 -4.92 -3.67
CA VAL A 279 -42.64 -5.43 -2.34
C VAL A 279 -42.11 -4.46 -1.29
N GLY A 280 -43.02 -3.68 -0.69
CA GLY A 280 -42.68 -2.81 0.42
C GLY A 280 -43.79 -1.83 0.74
N GLY A 281 -44.26 -1.82 1.99
CA GLY A 281 -45.25 -0.85 2.47
C GLY A 281 -44.61 0.51 2.74
N ALA A 282 -44.93 1.09 3.90
CA ALA A 282 -44.32 2.34 4.37
C ALA A 282 -42.83 2.22 4.75
N THR A 283 -42.21 1.05 4.60
CA THR A 283 -40.77 0.84 4.75
C THR A 283 -40.28 0.00 3.58
N ARG A 284 -39.22 0.47 2.92
CA ARG A 284 -38.68 -0.16 1.72
C ARG A 284 -37.17 -0.20 1.76
N ASP A 285 -36.61 -1.28 1.23
CA ASP A 285 -35.18 -1.42 0.98
C ASP A 285 -34.94 -1.09 -0.49
N VAL A 286 -34.21 0.00 -0.73
CA VAL A 286 -34.03 0.63 -2.04
C VAL A 286 -32.56 0.56 -2.44
N THR A 287 -32.27 0.23 -3.68
CA THR A 287 -30.89 0.18 -4.19
C THR A 287 -30.60 1.40 -5.05
N ALA A 288 -29.54 2.14 -4.74
CA ALA A 288 -29.16 3.35 -5.45
C ALA A 288 -27.72 3.23 -5.97
N THR A 289 -27.50 3.54 -7.24
CA THR A 289 -26.16 3.69 -7.82
C THR A 289 -25.82 5.17 -7.92
N VAL A 290 -24.79 5.60 -7.20
CA VAL A 290 -24.37 7.00 -7.10
C VAL A 290 -23.00 7.17 -7.72
N VAL A 291 -22.82 8.25 -8.45
CA VAL A 291 -21.52 8.68 -8.97
C VAL A 291 -20.99 9.80 -8.08
N TRP A 292 -19.82 9.57 -7.53
CA TRP A 292 -19.07 10.51 -6.71
C TRP A 292 -17.93 11.14 -7.52
N GLY A 293 -17.65 12.41 -7.27
CA GLY A 293 -16.42 13.08 -7.68
C GLY A 293 -15.37 12.87 -6.60
N VAL A 294 -14.19 12.43 -7.02
CA VAL A 294 -13.00 12.27 -6.18
C VAL A 294 -12.09 13.46 -6.44
N PRO A 295 -11.79 14.30 -5.43
CA PRO A 295 -10.85 15.41 -5.60
C PRO A 295 -9.50 14.91 -6.10
N SER A 296 -8.85 15.66 -6.98
CA SER A 296 -7.45 15.38 -7.30
C SER A 296 -6.58 15.73 -6.09
N GLY A 297 -5.66 14.83 -5.74
CA GLY A 297 -4.72 15.04 -4.64
C GLY A 297 -3.55 15.97 -4.97
N ALA A 298 -3.57 16.61 -6.15
CA ALA A 298 -2.50 17.46 -6.63
C ALA A 298 -2.47 18.79 -5.88
N SER A 299 -1.39 19.05 -5.14
CA SER A 299 -1.02 20.42 -4.78
C SER A 299 -0.82 21.22 -6.07
N PRO A 300 -1.24 22.50 -6.13
CA PRO A 300 -1.06 23.33 -7.32
C PRO A 300 0.44 23.51 -7.60
N SER A 301 0.96 22.77 -8.58
CA SER A 301 2.32 22.93 -9.09
C SER A 301 2.35 24.07 -10.10
N ALA A 302 3.33 24.96 -9.99
CA ALA A 302 3.41 26.23 -10.71
C ALA A 302 3.84 26.13 -12.20
N GLU A 303 3.87 24.94 -12.81
CA GLU A 303 4.26 24.77 -14.21
C GLU A 303 3.35 23.77 -14.94
N PRO A 304 2.73 24.16 -16.07
CA PRO A 304 1.84 23.29 -16.84
C PRO A 304 2.67 22.32 -17.69
N THR A 305 3.05 21.19 -17.11
CA THR A 305 3.42 20.00 -17.90
C THR A 305 2.14 19.24 -18.29
N PRO A 306 2.16 18.38 -19.33
CA PRO A 306 0.98 17.65 -19.77
C PRO A 306 0.33 16.94 -18.57
N SER A 307 -0.96 17.21 -18.35
CA SER A 307 -1.73 16.77 -17.19
C SER A 307 -1.62 15.25 -17.03
N ASP A 308 -0.93 14.79 -15.99
CA ASP A 308 -1.04 13.38 -15.60
C ASP A 308 -2.54 13.12 -15.33
N PRO A 309 -3.15 12.06 -15.89
CA PRO A 309 -4.52 11.69 -15.54
C PRO A 309 -4.77 11.59 -14.03
N GLY A 310 -3.72 11.35 -13.22
CA GLY A 310 -3.77 11.39 -11.76
C GLY A 310 -4.00 12.77 -11.13
N ASP A 311 -3.75 13.86 -11.86
CA ASP A 311 -3.96 15.24 -11.40
C ASP A 311 -5.38 15.76 -11.70
N MET A 312 -6.18 14.98 -12.43
CA MET A 312 -7.59 15.29 -12.71
C MET A 312 -8.52 14.68 -11.66
N SER A 313 -9.64 15.35 -11.39
CA SER A 313 -10.68 14.78 -10.52
C SER A 313 -11.29 13.53 -11.16
N GLY A 314 -11.42 12.47 -10.37
CA GLY A 314 -11.98 11.18 -10.81
C GLY A 314 -13.48 11.10 -10.60
N LYS A 315 -14.14 10.16 -11.31
CA LYS A 315 -15.51 9.73 -10.99
C LYS A 315 -15.48 8.32 -10.42
N LEU A 316 -16.23 8.08 -9.34
CA LEU A 316 -16.35 6.80 -8.66
C LEU A 316 -17.81 6.39 -8.58
N GLU A 317 -18.16 5.25 -9.17
CA GLU A 317 -19.51 4.68 -9.11
C GLU A 317 -19.63 3.71 -7.94
N GLN A 318 -20.62 3.91 -7.08
CA GLN A 318 -20.88 3.07 -5.91
C GLN A 318 -22.37 2.72 -5.79
N ALA A 319 -22.67 1.49 -5.38
CA ALA A 319 -24.01 1.02 -5.13
C ALA A 319 -24.30 0.95 -3.63
N TYR A 320 -25.45 1.49 -3.23
CA TYR A 320 -25.92 1.55 -1.85
C TYR A 320 -27.26 0.85 -1.71
N LEU A 321 -27.46 0.20 -0.57
CA LEU A 321 -28.75 -0.25 -0.08
C LEU A 321 -29.20 0.69 1.02
N LEU A 322 -30.35 1.32 0.84
CA LEU A 322 -30.96 2.23 1.81
C LEU A 322 -32.25 1.62 2.33
N THR A 323 -32.48 1.70 3.63
CA THR A 323 -33.82 1.46 4.19
C THR A 323 -34.51 2.82 4.31
N VAL A 324 -35.57 3.04 3.56
CA VAL A 324 -36.38 4.27 3.59
C VAL A 324 -37.72 4.02 4.25
N VAL A 325 -38.22 5.00 4.98
CA VAL A 325 -39.51 4.95 5.67
C VAL A 325 -40.37 6.14 5.24
N LYS A 326 -41.61 5.87 4.83
CA LYS A 326 -42.59 6.90 4.51
C LYS A 326 -43.24 7.39 5.82
N GLN A 327 -43.09 8.69 6.10
CA GLN A 327 -43.72 9.37 7.23
C GLN A 327 -44.55 10.55 6.68
N GLY A 328 -45.87 10.39 6.67
CA GLY A 328 -46.76 11.29 5.91
C GLY A 328 -46.47 11.19 4.42
N ASP A 329 -46.24 12.33 3.77
CA ASP A 329 -45.95 12.42 2.33
C ASP A 329 -44.45 12.47 2.00
N LYS A 330 -43.59 12.17 2.98
CA LYS A 330 -42.12 12.25 2.81
C LYS A 330 -41.45 10.94 3.15
N TRP A 331 -40.37 10.65 2.43
CA TRP A 331 -39.50 9.52 2.69
C TRP A 331 -38.26 9.97 3.46
N PHE A 332 -37.90 9.18 4.46
CA PHE A 332 -36.73 9.40 5.30
C PHE A 332 -35.83 8.18 5.27
N VAL A 333 -34.52 8.40 5.24
CA VAL A 333 -33.49 7.38 5.30
C VAL A 333 -33.31 6.92 6.74
N LYS A 334 -33.51 5.64 6.98
CA LYS A 334 -33.32 4.99 8.29
C LYS A 334 -31.95 4.31 8.40
N ASP A 335 -31.44 3.75 7.30
CA ASP A 335 -30.15 3.06 7.23
C ASP A 335 -29.53 3.20 5.84
N ILE A 336 -28.21 3.17 5.76
CA ILE A 336 -27.45 3.18 4.51
C ILE A 336 -26.23 2.26 4.65
N ARG A 337 -26.02 1.40 3.65
CA ARG A 337 -24.89 0.47 3.57
C ARG A 337 -24.51 0.18 2.12
N GLY A 338 -23.36 -0.46 1.90
CA GLY A 338 -23.01 -0.97 0.58
C GLY A 338 -24.03 -1.99 0.07
N ALA A 339 -24.36 -1.94 -1.22
CA ALA A 339 -25.30 -2.88 -1.82
C ALA A 339 -24.78 -4.33 -1.71
N LYS A 340 -25.69 -5.28 -1.46
CA LYS A 340 -25.35 -6.70 -1.22
C LYS A 340 -24.87 -7.42 -2.48
N ARG A 341 -25.29 -6.95 -3.66
CA ARG A 341 -24.89 -7.45 -4.98
C ARG A 341 -24.83 -6.28 -5.95
N SER A 342 -24.03 -6.41 -7.01
CA SER A 342 -24.06 -5.46 -8.11
C SER A 342 -25.48 -5.42 -8.68
N VAL A 343 -26.09 -4.24 -8.72
CA VAL A 343 -27.23 -4.00 -9.59
C VAL A 343 -26.69 -3.88 -11.01
N GLY A 344 -27.05 -4.85 -11.85
CA GLY A 344 -26.64 -4.95 -13.23
C GLY A 344 -27.54 -5.96 -13.92
#